data_AF-A0A7C7DEB2-F1
#
_entry.id   AF-A0A7C7DEB2-F1
#
_cell.length_a   1.000
_cell.length_b   1.000
_cell.length_c   1.000
_cell.angle_alpha   90.00
_cell.angle_beta   90.00
_cell.angle_gamma   90.00
#
_symmetry.space_group_name_H-M   'P 1'
#
loop_
_entity.id
_entity.type
_entity.pdbx_description
1 polymer ?
#
loop_
_entity_poly.entity_id
_entity_poly.type
_entity_poly.pdbx_seq_one_letter_code
_entity_poly.pdbx_strand_id
1 'polypeptide(L)'
;MKRHPLWAELVAVEQEMDSCKEEWQREVDASGLTQSDIDECYAAAERLLAATTSRGDDAGPGGAGGEYAGSIVKRLEETEARLRDETAQRIEAHTAEVKAKLEDDLYAERARLNQEFDEFKDKTLKEYYVSLLNAELKLKLLTLPDDERKALQEKLAKLTVEMQMKLDAKAAEQDGAFQAYAAKRRAEADAEIAAFQRAEDASLSERLASERAKLEESLADLLSGMDSSLGQETQQWREEAIRRAKIEVTARRDALAREFAAKEATFTEKYRQLQARRDALYKKICDDIRAAARKLEFDTGMKVNVLEGATTPPPADGSGNDDGSGNHAGVGVGGGAVTSPHGAMDVTEKVLQIIRNR
;
A
#
# COMPACT_ATOMS: atom_id res chain seq x y z
N MET A 1 -31.61 -2.72 8.63
CA MET A 1 -31.64 -1.29 8.22
C MET A 1 -32.01 -1.21 6.74
N LYS A 2 -32.75 -0.17 6.29
CA LYS A 2 -32.98 0.07 4.86
C LYS A 2 -31.88 1.00 4.32
N ARG A 3 -31.22 0.63 3.23
CA ARG A 3 -30.21 1.46 2.55
C ARG A 3 -30.91 2.59 1.76
N HIS A 4 -30.21 3.70 1.52
CA HIS A 4 -30.72 4.79 0.68
C HIS A 4 -30.93 4.29 -0.76
N PRO A 5 -31.97 4.72 -1.52
CA PRO A 5 -32.19 4.27 -2.91
C PRO A 5 -30.97 4.51 -3.81
N LEU A 6 -30.25 5.62 -3.63
CA LEU A 6 -29.03 5.94 -4.38
C LEU A 6 -27.76 5.22 -3.88
N TRP A 7 -27.85 4.39 -2.85
CA TRP A 7 -26.68 3.67 -2.32
C TRP A 7 -26.10 2.68 -3.34
N ALA A 8 -26.96 2.02 -4.11
CA ALA A 8 -26.52 1.09 -5.16
C ALA A 8 -25.77 1.84 -6.28
N GLU A 9 -26.19 3.06 -6.63
CA GLU A 9 -25.49 3.91 -7.60
C GLU A 9 -24.14 4.40 -7.08
N LEU A 10 -24.04 4.74 -5.78
CA LEU A 10 -22.77 5.13 -5.17
C LEU A 10 -21.75 3.98 -5.23
N VAL A 11 -22.15 2.78 -4.81
CA VAL A 11 -21.29 1.58 -4.85
C VAL A 11 -20.90 1.22 -6.28
N ALA A 12 -21.81 1.34 -7.25
CA ALA A 12 -21.48 1.12 -8.66
C ALA A 12 -20.44 2.12 -9.18
N VAL A 13 -20.51 3.39 -8.80
CA VAL A 13 -19.50 4.40 -9.17
C VAL A 13 -18.15 4.12 -8.49
N GLU A 14 -18.14 3.66 -7.24
CA GLU A 14 -16.90 3.25 -6.56
C GLU A 14 -16.25 2.05 -7.25
N GLN A 15 -17.05 1.04 -7.65
CA GLN A 15 -16.57 -0.09 -8.46
C GLN A 15 -16.06 0.35 -9.85
N GLU A 16 -16.77 1.27 -10.53
CA GLU A 16 -16.31 1.88 -11.79
C GLU A 16 -14.97 2.63 -11.60
N MET A 17 -14.75 3.30 -10.47
CA MET A 17 -13.49 3.97 -10.14
C MET A 17 -12.34 2.99 -9.91
N ASP A 18 -12.58 1.87 -9.22
CA ASP A 18 -11.55 0.86 -8.97
C ASP A 18 -11.21 0.07 -10.25
N SER A 19 -12.21 -0.32 -11.04
CA SER A 19 -11.98 -0.89 -12.38
C SER A 19 -11.19 0.07 -13.29
N CYS A 20 -11.44 1.38 -13.21
CA CYS A 20 -10.68 2.39 -13.95
C CYS A 20 -9.20 2.44 -13.53
N LYS A 21 -8.91 2.29 -12.22
CA LYS A 21 -7.52 2.18 -11.72
C LYS A 21 -6.85 0.89 -12.18
N GLU A 22 -7.55 -0.25 -12.17
CA GLU A 22 -7.03 -1.54 -12.64
C GLU A 22 -6.76 -1.53 -14.15
N GLU A 23 -7.65 -0.91 -14.94
CA GLU A 23 -7.43 -0.66 -16.36
C GLU A 23 -6.17 0.19 -16.58
N TRP A 24 -6.02 1.30 -15.84
CA TRP A 24 -4.83 2.14 -15.93
C TRP A 24 -3.56 1.42 -15.49
N GLN A 25 -3.58 0.70 -14.39
CA GLN A 25 -2.43 -0.08 -13.92
C GLN A 25 -2.01 -1.13 -14.96
N ARG A 26 -2.98 -1.85 -15.56
CA ARG A 26 -2.71 -2.80 -16.64
C ARG A 26 -2.12 -2.12 -17.88
N GLU A 27 -2.61 -0.94 -18.25
CA GLU A 27 -2.04 -0.15 -19.35
C GLU A 27 -0.63 0.37 -19.02
N VAL A 28 -0.34 0.75 -17.77
CA VAL A 28 1.00 1.14 -17.29
C VAL A 28 1.95 -0.04 -17.33
N ASP A 29 1.55 -1.18 -16.78
CA ASP A 29 2.35 -2.41 -16.74
C ASP A 29 2.64 -2.94 -18.15
N ALA A 30 1.68 -2.82 -19.07
CA ALA A 30 1.84 -3.17 -20.49
C ALA A 30 2.57 -2.10 -21.33
N SER A 31 2.70 -0.86 -20.83
CA SER A 31 3.43 0.24 -21.51
C SER A 31 4.85 0.44 -20.99
N GLY A 32 5.29 -0.35 -20.00
CA GLY A 32 6.72 -0.52 -19.75
C GLY A 32 7.37 -1.10 -21.01
N LEU A 33 8.51 -0.55 -21.44
CA LEU A 33 9.31 -1.05 -22.57
C LEU A 33 9.43 -2.58 -22.48
N THR A 34 8.68 -3.30 -23.31
CA THR A 34 8.66 -4.75 -23.26
C THR A 34 9.93 -5.29 -23.91
N GLN A 35 10.31 -6.51 -23.57
CA GLN A 35 11.38 -7.20 -24.29
C GLN A 35 11.07 -7.23 -25.80
N SER A 36 9.79 -7.37 -26.19
CA SER A 36 9.38 -7.31 -27.60
C SER A 36 9.62 -5.96 -28.26
N ASP A 37 9.49 -4.83 -27.56
CA ASP A 37 9.80 -3.50 -28.11
C ASP A 37 11.31 -3.29 -28.31
N ILE A 38 12.09 -3.85 -27.38
CA ILE A 38 13.56 -3.86 -27.43
C ILE A 38 14.02 -4.76 -28.59
N ASP A 39 13.48 -5.97 -28.68
CA ASP A 39 13.73 -6.94 -29.75
C ASP A 39 13.26 -6.42 -31.12
N GLU A 40 12.15 -5.68 -31.22
CA GLU A 40 11.75 -5.02 -32.47
C GLU A 40 12.71 -3.90 -32.87
N CYS A 41 13.25 -3.14 -31.91
CA CYS A 41 14.28 -2.13 -32.19
C CYS A 41 15.60 -2.77 -32.62
N TYR A 42 16.02 -3.88 -31.98
CA TYR A 42 17.16 -4.67 -32.42
C TYR A 42 16.93 -5.29 -33.80
N ALA A 43 15.77 -5.90 -34.06
CA ALA A 43 15.43 -6.47 -35.37
C ALA A 43 15.31 -5.39 -36.46
N ALA A 44 14.91 -4.16 -36.14
CA ALA A 44 14.94 -3.03 -37.07
C ALA A 44 16.39 -2.61 -37.38
N ALA A 45 17.26 -2.52 -36.37
CA ALA A 45 18.69 -2.25 -36.53
C ALA A 45 19.40 -3.37 -37.33
N GLU A 46 19.09 -4.64 -37.04
CA GLU A 46 19.58 -5.80 -37.79
C GLU A 46 19.10 -5.82 -39.24
N ARG A 47 17.83 -5.47 -39.51
CA ARG A 47 17.34 -5.34 -40.90
C ARG A 47 18.03 -4.20 -41.64
N LEU A 48 18.31 -3.07 -40.98
CA LEU A 48 19.07 -1.96 -41.57
C LEU A 48 20.54 -2.33 -41.85
N LEU A 49 21.16 -3.11 -40.96
CA LEU A 49 22.48 -3.70 -41.17
C LEU A 49 22.45 -4.72 -42.33
N ALA A 50 21.52 -5.67 -42.34
CA ALA A 50 21.40 -6.72 -43.36
C ALA A 50 21.07 -6.15 -44.76
N ALA A 51 20.17 -5.18 -44.84
CA ALA A 51 19.82 -4.50 -46.10
C ALA A 51 20.98 -3.67 -46.67
N THR A 52 22.01 -3.36 -45.87
CA THR A 52 23.21 -2.65 -46.31
C THR A 52 24.42 -3.57 -46.56
N THR A 53 24.54 -4.72 -45.88
CA THR A 53 25.52 -5.77 -46.28
C THR A 53 25.21 -6.38 -47.64
N SER A 54 23.94 -6.50 -48.03
CA SER A 54 23.55 -7.01 -49.36
C SER A 54 24.00 -6.13 -50.55
N ARG A 55 24.66 -4.99 -50.31
CA ARG A 55 25.12 -4.04 -51.35
C ARG A 55 26.66 -3.95 -51.47
N GLY A 56 27.40 -4.80 -50.73
CA GLY A 56 28.86 -4.94 -50.85
C GLY A 56 29.24 -6.42 -50.91
N ASP A 57 29.74 -6.84 -52.07
CA ASP A 57 29.87 -8.24 -52.52
C ASP A 57 30.58 -9.25 -51.58
N ASP A 58 30.07 -10.49 -51.61
CA ASP A 58 30.80 -11.77 -51.54
C ASP A 58 32.21 -11.82 -50.88
N ALA A 59 32.29 -11.76 -49.55
CA ALA A 59 33.17 -12.61 -48.71
C ALA A 59 32.89 -12.44 -47.20
N GLY A 60 33.11 -13.49 -46.40
CA GLY A 60 32.88 -13.49 -44.95
C GLY A 60 33.87 -12.65 -44.12
N PRO A 61 33.66 -12.48 -42.80
CA PRO A 61 33.08 -13.49 -41.90
C PRO A 61 31.86 -12.99 -41.09
N GLY A 62 30.67 -13.02 -41.70
CA GLY A 62 29.45 -12.42 -41.13
C GLY A 62 28.67 -13.22 -40.07
N GLY A 63 29.14 -14.39 -39.61
CA GLY A 63 28.37 -15.27 -38.72
C GLY A 63 28.58 -15.04 -37.22
N ALA A 64 29.83 -15.09 -36.76
CA ALA A 64 30.15 -15.23 -35.34
C ALA A 64 29.81 -14.00 -34.47
N GLY A 65 29.82 -12.78 -35.05
CA GLY A 65 29.58 -11.55 -34.30
C GLY A 65 28.13 -11.40 -33.80
N GLY A 66 27.15 -11.79 -34.60
CA GLY A 66 25.73 -11.69 -34.25
C GLY A 66 25.32 -12.69 -33.17
N GLU A 67 25.72 -13.97 -33.34
CA GLU A 67 25.47 -15.01 -32.35
C GLU A 67 26.12 -14.70 -30.99
N TYR A 68 27.34 -14.14 -31.00
CA TYR A 68 28.03 -13.75 -29.76
C TYR A 68 27.39 -12.52 -29.10
N ALA A 69 26.98 -11.50 -29.87
CA ALA A 69 26.27 -10.34 -29.34
C ALA A 69 24.91 -10.72 -28.71
N GLY A 70 24.13 -11.59 -29.36
CA GLY A 70 22.91 -12.16 -28.78
C GLY A 70 23.17 -12.93 -27.49
N SER A 71 24.30 -13.66 -27.39
CA SER A 71 24.69 -14.34 -26.15
C SER A 71 25.04 -13.37 -25.01
N ILE A 72 25.59 -12.19 -25.30
CA ILE A 72 25.89 -11.15 -24.31
C ILE A 72 24.60 -10.56 -23.74
N VAL A 73 23.66 -10.18 -24.62
CA VAL A 73 22.35 -9.61 -24.23
C VAL A 73 21.55 -10.61 -23.39
N LYS A 74 21.45 -11.86 -23.83
CA LYS A 74 20.74 -12.90 -23.07
C LYS A 74 21.34 -13.15 -21.68
N ARG A 75 22.68 -13.17 -21.56
CA ARG A 75 23.34 -13.30 -20.24
C ARG A 75 23.08 -12.09 -19.35
N LEU A 76 22.98 -10.88 -19.90
CA LEU A 76 22.61 -9.70 -19.15
C LEU A 76 21.20 -9.88 -18.58
N GLU A 77 20.21 -10.22 -19.41
CA GLU A 77 18.82 -10.45 -18.99
C GLU A 77 18.69 -11.54 -17.92
N GLU A 78 19.32 -12.70 -18.13
CA GLU A 78 19.37 -13.80 -17.15
C GLU A 78 20.00 -13.35 -15.82
N THR A 79 21.03 -12.48 -15.88
CA THR A 79 21.69 -11.94 -14.69
C THR A 79 20.84 -10.86 -14.01
N GLU A 80 20.19 -9.95 -14.75
CA GLU A 80 19.32 -8.93 -14.16
C GLU A 80 18.09 -9.56 -13.49
N ALA A 81 17.49 -10.56 -14.12
CA ALA A 81 16.38 -11.32 -13.55
C ALA A 81 16.80 -12.00 -12.25
N ARG A 82 17.92 -12.76 -12.26
CA ARG A 82 18.43 -13.41 -11.04
C ARG A 82 18.75 -12.41 -9.92
N LEU A 83 19.34 -11.27 -10.26
CA LEU A 83 19.66 -10.22 -9.28
C LEU A 83 18.41 -9.58 -8.67
N ARG A 84 17.35 -9.36 -9.46
CA ARG A 84 16.05 -8.89 -8.98
C ARG A 84 15.39 -9.91 -8.06
N ASP A 85 15.35 -11.18 -8.47
CA ASP A 85 14.76 -12.26 -7.67
C ASP A 85 15.51 -12.50 -6.35
N GLU A 86 16.85 -12.51 -6.37
CA GLU A 86 17.70 -12.57 -5.17
C GLU A 86 17.36 -11.42 -4.20
N THR A 87 17.21 -10.20 -4.72
CA THR A 87 16.93 -9.00 -3.92
C THR A 87 15.51 -9.01 -3.36
N ALA A 88 14.52 -9.42 -4.16
CA ALA A 88 13.13 -9.57 -3.72
C ALA A 88 13.00 -10.60 -2.59
N GLN A 89 13.66 -11.76 -2.71
CA GLN A 89 13.67 -12.79 -1.67
C GLN A 89 14.31 -12.30 -0.36
N ARG A 90 15.39 -11.49 -0.43
CA ARG A 90 15.99 -10.88 0.77
C ARG A 90 15.07 -9.87 1.43
N ILE A 91 14.42 -9.01 0.65
CA ILE A 91 13.43 -8.03 1.14
C ILE A 91 12.23 -8.75 1.79
N GLU A 92 11.71 -9.80 1.17
CA GLU A 92 10.60 -10.59 1.70
C GLU A 92 10.97 -11.29 3.01
N ALA A 93 12.11 -11.98 3.05
CA ALA A 93 12.60 -12.67 4.25
C ALA A 93 12.81 -11.69 5.43
N HIS A 94 13.47 -10.54 5.19
CA HIS A 94 13.66 -9.51 6.20
C HIS A 94 12.32 -8.90 6.66
N THR A 95 11.39 -8.66 5.73
CA THR A 95 10.05 -8.15 6.04
C THR A 95 9.26 -9.13 6.91
N ALA A 96 9.36 -10.43 6.64
CA ALA A 96 8.74 -11.48 7.44
C ALA A 96 9.37 -11.57 8.85
N GLU A 97 10.70 -11.49 8.95
CA GLU A 97 11.41 -11.50 10.23
C GLU A 97 11.04 -10.30 11.12
N VAL A 98 11.00 -9.08 10.56
CA VAL A 98 10.61 -7.87 11.30
C VAL A 98 9.14 -7.95 11.75
N LYS A 99 8.23 -8.46 10.90
CA LYS A 99 6.82 -8.66 11.25
C LYS A 99 6.64 -9.69 12.37
N ALA A 100 7.33 -10.82 12.31
CA ALA A 100 7.27 -11.85 13.35
C ALA A 100 7.75 -11.30 14.71
N LYS A 101 8.89 -10.59 14.74
CA LYS A 101 9.38 -9.90 15.96
C LYS A 101 8.38 -8.88 16.51
N LEU A 102 7.73 -8.12 15.63
CA LEU A 102 6.70 -7.16 16.01
C LEU A 102 5.48 -7.87 16.63
N GLU A 103 5.04 -8.99 16.06
CA GLU A 103 3.92 -9.78 16.60
C GLU A 103 4.25 -10.37 17.98
N ASP A 104 5.46 -10.94 18.15
CA ASP A 104 5.96 -11.44 19.43
C ASP A 104 6.04 -10.34 20.51
N ASP A 105 6.60 -9.17 20.16
CA ASP A 105 6.70 -8.02 21.07
C ASP A 105 5.32 -7.50 21.49
N LEU A 106 4.38 -7.37 20.55
CA LEU A 106 3.02 -6.93 20.83
C LEU A 106 2.27 -7.95 21.71
N TYR A 107 2.47 -9.24 21.47
CA TYR A 107 1.90 -10.30 22.30
C TYR A 107 2.46 -10.26 23.72
N ALA A 108 3.79 -10.16 23.86
CA ALA A 108 4.47 -10.09 25.15
C ALA A 108 4.03 -8.87 25.97
N GLU A 109 3.94 -7.69 25.36
CA GLU A 109 3.49 -6.47 26.03
C GLU A 109 2.00 -6.55 26.42
N ARG A 110 1.14 -7.13 25.57
CA ARG A 110 -0.27 -7.37 25.92
C ARG A 110 -0.40 -8.34 27.09
N ALA A 111 0.40 -9.40 27.12
CA ALA A 111 0.42 -10.35 28.24
C ALA A 111 0.89 -9.69 29.55
N ARG A 112 1.94 -8.85 29.49
CA ARG A 112 2.42 -8.07 30.64
C ARG A 112 1.34 -7.14 31.21
N LEU A 113 0.69 -6.36 30.35
CA LEU A 113 -0.36 -5.43 30.78
C LEU A 113 -1.61 -6.16 31.30
N ASN A 114 -1.99 -7.29 30.71
CA ASN A 114 -3.08 -8.13 31.24
C ASN A 114 -2.74 -8.69 32.63
N GLN A 115 -1.51 -9.16 32.87
CA GLN A 115 -1.08 -9.62 34.19
C GLN A 115 -1.17 -8.49 35.23
N GLU A 116 -0.68 -7.29 34.89
CA GLU A 116 -0.79 -6.11 35.76
C GLU A 116 -2.26 -5.73 36.03
N PHE A 117 -3.17 -5.94 35.06
CA PHE A 117 -4.60 -5.73 35.26
C PHE A 117 -5.19 -6.73 36.25
N ASP A 118 -4.90 -8.02 36.09
CA ASP A 118 -5.41 -9.07 36.97
C ASP A 118 -4.89 -8.89 38.40
N GLU A 119 -3.61 -8.55 38.59
CA GLU A 119 -3.05 -8.21 39.91
C GLU A 119 -3.72 -6.99 40.55
N PHE A 120 -3.99 -5.93 39.77
CA PHE A 120 -4.73 -4.75 40.23
C PHE A 120 -6.17 -5.11 40.61
N LYS A 121 -6.86 -5.86 39.75
CA LYS A 121 -8.23 -6.33 39.94
C LYS A 121 -8.36 -7.17 41.20
N ASP A 122 -7.45 -8.12 41.42
CA ASP A 122 -7.43 -8.95 42.62
C ASP A 122 -7.25 -8.11 43.90
N LYS A 123 -6.39 -7.08 43.84
CA LYS A 123 -6.19 -6.13 44.94
C LYS A 123 -7.42 -5.26 45.21
N THR A 124 -8.07 -4.73 44.17
CA THR A 124 -9.31 -3.95 44.29
C THR A 124 -10.47 -4.82 44.78
N LEU A 125 -10.64 -6.04 44.27
CA LEU A 125 -11.66 -6.96 44.78
C LEU A 125 -11.46 -7.21 46.28
N LYS A 126 -10.23 -7.48 46.74
CA LYS A 126 -9.90 -7.67 48.17
C LYS A 126 -10.16 -6.41 49.02
N GLU A 127 -9.90 -5.21 48.48
CA GLU A 127 -10.19 -3.92 49.14
C GLU A 127 -11.69 -3.74 49.44
N TYR A 128 -12.56 -4.09 48.49
CA TYR A 128 -14.01 -3.89 48.62
C TYR A 128 -14.75 -5.09 49.22
N TYR A 129 -14.20 -6.32 49.13
CA TYR A 129 -14.86 -7.59 49.48
C TYR A 129 -15.49 -7.59 50.87
N VAL A 130 -14.74 -7.22 51.91
CA VAL A 130 -15.23 -7.25 53.31
C VAL A 130 -16.39 -6.27 53.51
N SER A 131 -16.33 -5.10 52.87
CA SER A 131 -17.38 -4.07 52.98
C SER A 131 -18.66 -4.47 52.24
N LEU A 132 -18.53 -5.05 51.04
CA LEU A 132 -19.64 -5.57 50.25
C LEU A 132 -20.30 -6.77 50.94
N LEU A 133 -19.52 -7.78 51.34
CA LEU A 133 -20.03 -8.99 51.99
C LEU A 133 -20.73 -8.67 53.32
N ASN A 134 -20.18 -7.75 54.13
CA ASN A 134 -20.81 -7.32 55.38
C ASN A 134 -22.15 -6.59 55.11
N ALA A 135 -22.23 -5.75 54.09
CA ALA A 135 -23.49 -5.11 53.69
C ALA A 135 -24.53 -6.14 53.21
N GLU A 136 -24.14 -7.10 52.37
CA GLU A 136 -25.01 -8.20 51.92
C GLU A 136 -25.50 -9.08 53.07
N LEU A 137 -24.60 -9.52 53.94
CA LEU A 137 -24.95 -10.41 55.06
C LEU A 137 -25.91 -9.70 56.04
N LYS A 138 -25.71 -8.41 56.31
CA LYS A 138 -26.66 -7.62 57.10
C LYS A 138 -28.04 -7.55 56.46
N LEU A 139 -28.10 -7.28 55.15
CA LEU A 139 -29.36 -7.24 54.39
C LEU A 139 -30.07 -8.61 54.31
N LYS A 140 -29.33 -9.72 54.34
CA LYS A 140 -29.88 -11.09 54.22
C LYS A 140 -30.23 -11.74 55.56
N LEU A 141 -29.50 -11.44 56.64
CA LEU A 141 -29.57 -12.19 57.91
C LEU A 141 -30.18 -11.41 59.09
N LEU A 142 -30.33 -10.08 58.98
CA LEU A 142 -30.87 -9.25 60.06
C LEU A 142 -32.25 -8.69 59.70
N THR A 143 -33.16 -8.71 60.66
CA THR A 143 -34.47 -8.04 60.56
C THR A 143 -34.29 -6.53 60.77
N LEU A 144 -33.81 -5.85 59.73
CA LEU A 144 -33.51 -4.42 59.75
C LEU A 144 -34.78 -3.56 59.55
N PRO A 145 -34.89 -2.41 60.24
CA PRO A 145 -35.84 -1.35 59.91
C PRO A 145 -35.68 -0.88 58.45
N ASP A 146 -36.76 -0.37 57.85
CA ASP A 146 -36.75 -0.01 56.43
C ASP A 146 -35.76 1.11 56.08
N ASP A 147 -35.56 2.08 56.98
CA ASP A 147 -34.57 3.15 56.80
C ASP A 147 -33.13 2.61 56.78
N GLU A 148 -32.80 1.71 57.71
CA GLU A 148 -31.48 1.06 57.76
C GLU A 148 -31.25 0.12 56.57
N ARG A 149 -32.29 -0.61 56.15
CA ARG A 149 -32.29 -1.46 54.96
C ARG A 149 -31.99 -0.64 53.70
N LYS A 150 -32.68 0.49 53.54
CA LYS A 150 -32.49 1.40 52.39
C LYS A 150 -31.09 2.00 52.40
N ALA A 151 -30.60 2.48 53.54
CA ALA A 151 -29.24 3.02 53.68
C ALA A 151 -28.15 1.96 53.37
N LEU A 152 -28.37 0.69 53.75
CA LEU A 152 -27.47 -0.42 53.40
C LEU A 152 -27.52 -0.76 51.90
N GLN A 153 -28.69 -0.71 51.25
CA GLN A 153 -28.82 -0.90 49.81
C GLN A 153 -28.12 0.21 49.02
N GLU A 154 -28.31 1.47 49.40
CA GLU A 154 -27.62 2.63 48.80
C GLU A 154 -26.10 2.53 48.98
N LYS A 155 -25.63 2.13 50.17
CA LYS A 155 -24.20 1.90 50.43
C LYS A 155 -23.63 0.77 49.58
N LEU A 156 -24.35 -0.34 49.42
CA LEU A 156 -23.93 -1.47 48.60
C LEU A 156 -23.83 -1.05 47.13
N ALA A 157 -24.87 -0.41 46.59
CA ALA A 157 -24.87 0.12 45.22
C ALA A 157 -23.69 1.08 44.98
N LYS A 158 -23.44 2.00 45.92
CA LYS A 158 -22.30 2.94 45.86
C LYS A 158 -20.95 2.21 45.84
N LEU A 159 -20.73 1.25 46.74
CA LEU A 159 -19.48 0.46 46.78
C LEU A 159 -19.25 -0.33 45.49
N THR A 160 -20.30 -0.94 44.93
CA THR A 160 -20.21 -1.68 43.65
C THR A 160 -19.85 -0.75 42.49
N VAL A 161 -20.47 0.44 42.41
CA VAL A 161 -20.16 1.44 41.37
C VAL A 161 -18.73 1.98 41.53
N GLU A 162 -18.29 2.34 42.73
CA GLU A 162 -16.92 2.81 42.99
C GLU A 162 -15.87 1.75 42.63
N MET A 163 -16.12 0.48 42.97
CA MET A 163 -15.26 -0.64 42.61
C MET A 163 -15.18 -0.81 41.08
N GLN A 164 -16.32 -0.81 40.39
CA GLN A 164 -16.36 -0.97 38.93
C GLN A 164 -15.67 0.20 38.22
N MET A 165 -15.92 1.44 38.64
CA MET A 165 -15.26 2.62 38.06
C MET A 165 -13.73 2.59 38.22
N LYS A 166 -13.20 2.06 39.34
CA LYS A 166 -11.75 1.84 39.51
C LYS A 166 -11.20 0.83 38.49
N LEU A 167 -11.91 -0.27 38.26
CA LEU A 167 -11.50 -1.31 37.31
C LEU A 167 -11.58 -0.81 35.87
N ASP A 168 -12.68 -0.15 35.48
CA ASP A 168 -12.88 0.41 34.13
C ASP A 168 -11.83 1.47 33.81
N ALA A 169 -11.51 2.35 34.77
CA ALA A 169 -10.47 3.35 34.61
C ALA A 169 -9.08 2.72 34.40
N LYS A 170 -8.77 1.63 35.12
CA LYS A 170 -7.48 0.92 34.95
C LYS A 170 -7.39 0.19 33.62
N ALA A 171 -8.48 -0.45 33.19
CA ALA A 171 -8.55 -1.09 31.88
C ALA A 171 -8.32 -0.07 30.75
N ALA A 172 -8.98 1.08 30.81
CA ALA A 172 -8.81 2.16 29.84
C ALA A 172 -7.37 2.74 29.83
N GLU A 173 -6.74 2.87 31.00
CA GLU A 173 -5.32 3.29 31.11
C GLU A 173 -4.38 2.29 30.38
N GLN A 174 -4.59 0.99 30.59
CA GLN A 174 -3.74 -0.05 30.01
C GLN A 174 -4.00 -0.29 28.52
N ASP A 175 -5.25 -0.23 28.05
CA ASP A 175 -5.54 -0.24 26.62
C ASP A 175 -4.93 0.98 25.92
N GLY A 176 -4.97 2.16 26.55
CA GLY A 176 -4.29 3.36 26.07
C GLY A 176 -2.76 3.20 26.00
N ALA A 177 -2.15 2.64 27.05
CA ALA A 177 -0.72 2.34 27.08
C ALA A 177 -0.32 1.32 25.99
N PHE A 178 -1.10 0.25 25.82
CA PHE A 178 -0.90 -0.74 24.76
C PHE A 178 -1.00 -0.12 23.37
N GLN A 179 -2.02 0.71 23.10
CA GLN A 179 -2.16 1.37 21.80
C GLN A 179 -0.98 2.31 21.50
N ALA A 180 -0.50 3.07 22.49
CA ALA A 180 0.65 3.94 22.33
C ALA A 180 1.94 3.15 22.04
N TYR A 181 2.18 2.05 22.78
CA TYR A 181 3.30 1.14 22.52
C TYR A 181 3.20 0.51 21.12
N ALA A 182 2.02 0.01 20.75
CA ALA A 182 1.80 -0.67 19.48
C ALA A 182 1.95 0.25 18.27
N ALA A 183 1.46 1.49 18.36
CA ALA A 183 1.65 2.50 17.33
C ALA A 183 3.15 2.84 17.14
N LYS A 184 3.88 2.98 18.25
CA LYS A 184 5.33 3.22 18.22
C LYS A 184 6.09 2.05 17.59
N ARG A 185 5.84 0.80 18.04
CA ARG A 185 6.55 -0.38 17.51
C ARG A 185 6.25 -0.65 16.04
N ARG A 186 5.02 -0.42 15.58
CA ARG A 186 4.66 -0.48 14.15
C ARG A 186 5.46 0.54 13.34
N ALA A 187 5.51 1.79 13.79
CA ALA A 187 6.29 2.83 13.12
C ALA A 187 7.81 2.55 13.10
N GLU A 188 8.36 1.94 14.14
CA GLU A 188 9.76 1.47 14.18
C GLU A 188 9.99 0.35 13.14
N ALA A 189 9.12 -0.67 13.11
CA ALA A 189 9.19 -1.79 12.16
C ALA A 189 9.03 -1.33 10.69
N ASP A 190 8.06 -0.46 10.40
CA ASP A 190 7.84 0.09 9.06
C ASP A 190 9.05 0.92 8.59
N ALA A 191 9.67 1.69 9.50
CA ALA A 191 10.88 2.44 9.21
C ALA A 191 12.10 1.54 8.94
N GLU A 192 12.23 0.44 9.69
CA GLU A 192 13.28 -0.58 9.49
C GLU A 192 13.14 -1.28 8.13
N ILE A 193 11.93 -1.77 7.80
CA ILE A 193 11.62 -2.38 6.51
C ILE A 193 11.90 -1.41 5.36
N ALA A 194 11.43 -0.16 5.46
CA ALA A 194 11.65 0.83 4.42
C ALA A 194 13.13 1.27 4.31
N ALA A 195 13.91 1.21 5.39
CA ALA A 195 15.36 1.44 5.35
C ALA A 195 16.09 0.29 4.65
N PHE A 196 15.73 -0.96 4.97
CA PHE A 196 16.29 -2.16 4.35
C PHE A 196 16.00 -2.21 2.84
N GLN A 197 14.75 -1.96 2.43
CA GLN A 197 14.35 -1.87 1.01
C GLN A 197 15.21 -0.87 0.22
N ARG A 198 15.39 0.36 0.73
CA ARG A 198 16.22 1.37 0.05
C ARG A 198 17.69 0.96 -0.06
N ALA A 199 18.23 0.25 0.94
CA ALA A 199 19.61 -0.24 0.91
C ALA A 199 19.78 -1.37 -0.13
N GLU A 200 18.82 -2.29 -0.19
CA GLU A 200 18.77 -3.38 -1.17
C GLU A 200 18.57 -2.86 -2.60
N ASP A 201 17.67 -1.89 -2.83
CA ASP A 201 17.47 -1.24 -4.14
C ASP A 201 18.74 -0.51 -4.64
N ALA A 202 19.44 0.18 -3.72
CA ALA A 202 20.71 0.82 -4.03
C ALA A 202 21.80 -0.21 -4.39
N SER A 203 21.91 -1.29 -3.61
CA SER A 203 22.86 -2.39 -3.87
C SER A 203 22.56 -3.10 -5.18
N LEU A 204 21.28 -3.34 -5.50
CA LEU A 204 20.84 -3.90 -6.78
C LEU A 204 21.24 -2.97 -7.94
N SER A 205 21.02 -1.67 -7.81
CA SER A 205 21.40 -0.68 -8.81
C SER A 205 22.91 -0.65 -9.07
N GLU A 206 23.72 -0.72 -8.02
CA GLU A 206 25.19 -0.79 -8.11
C GLU A 206 25.66 -2.10 -8.76
N ARG A 207 25.09 -3.25 -8.36
CA ARG A 207 25.38 -4.57 -8.95
C ARG A 207 25.04 -4.59 -10.44
N LEU A 208 23.87 -4.08 -10.83
CA LEU A 208 23.45 -3.98 -12.23
C LEU A 208 24.35 -3.05 -13.05
N ALA A 209 24.73 -1.89 -12.51
CA ALA A 209 25.67 -1.00 -13.17
C ALA A 209 27.05 -1.65 -13.38
N SER A 210 27.54 -2.41 -12.39
CA SER A 210 28.80 -3.14 -12.50
C SER A 210 28.76 -4.25 -13.55
N GLU A 211 27.70 -5.05 -13.60
CA GLU A 211 27.56 -6.10 -14.64
C GLU A 211 27.42 -5.50 -16.04
N ARG A 212 26.66 -4.42 -16.20
CA ARG A 212 26.56 -3.68 -17.48
C ARG A 212 27.92 -3.15 -17.93
N ALA A 213 28.69 -2.53 -17.04
CA ALA A 213 30.04 -2.04 -17.36
C ALA A 213 31.00 -3.16 -17.83
N LYS A 214 30.98 -4.33 -17.18
CA LYS A 214 31.78 -5.50 -17.61
C LYS A 214 31.38 -6.02 -18.99
N LEU A 215 30.08 -5.96 -19.32
CA LEU A 215 29.55 -6.40 -20.61
C LEU A 215 29.83 -5.36 -21.72
N GLU A 216 29.81 -4.06 -21.39
CA GLU A 216 30.29 -2.99 -22.28
C GLU A 216 31.79 -3.12 -22.57
N GLU A 217 32.62 -3.40 -21.55
CA GLU A 217 34.05 -3.69 -21.71
C GLU A 217 34.28 -4.94 -22.59
N SER A 218 33.54 -6.02 -22.32
CA SER A 218 33.57 -7.24 -23.14
C SER A 218 33.18 -6.99 -24.60
N LEU A 219 32.16 -6.15 -24.86
CA LEU A 219 31.75 -5.75 -26.21
C LEU A 219 32.82 -4.89 -26.89
N ALA A 220 33.42 -3.95 -26.16
CA ALA A 220 34.47 -3.07 -26.67
C ALA A 220 35.72 -3.86 -27.08
N ASP A 221 36.14 -4.84 -26.29
CA ASP A 221 37.27 -5.73 -26.61
C ASP A 221 37.01 -6.55 -27.88
N LEU A 222 35.78 -7.09 -28.04
CA LEU A 222 35.38 -7.82 -29.25
C LEU A 222 35.35 -6.92 -30.50
N LEU A 223 34.82 -5.71 -30.38
CA LEU A 223 34.79 -4.73 -31.48
C LEU A 223 36.21 -4.27 -31.85
N SER A 224 37.07 -4.02 -30.85
CA SER A 224 38.49 -3.69 -31.05
C SER A 224 39.25 -4.83 -31.74
N GLY A 225 38.94 -6.08 -31.40
CA GLY A 225 39.44 -7.27 -32.11
C GLY A 225 39.05 -7.28 -33.59
N MET A 226 37.80 -6.92 -33.92
CA MET A 226 37.32 -6.83 -35.31
C MET A 226 37.92 -5.63 -36.08
N ASP A 227 38.16 -4.49 -35.42
CA ASP A 227 38.68 -3.26 -36.05
C ASP A 227 40.11 -3.38 -36.57
N SER A 228 40.86 -4.40 -36.13
CA SER A 228 42.15 -4.75 -36.75
C SER A 228 42.04 -5.23 -38.21
N SER A 229 40.82 -5.44 -38.75
CA SER A 229 40.59 -6.05 -40.07
C SER A 229 39.84 -5.20 -41.11
N LEU A 230 39.24 -4.05 -40.74
CA LEU A 230 38.50 -3.19 -41.66
C LEU A 230 38.77 -1.68 -41.42
N GLY A 231 39.18 -0.98 -42.49
CA GLY A 231 39.74 0.37 -42.42
C GLY A 231 38.73 1.54 -42.33
N GLN A 232 39.26 2.77 -42.37
CA GLN A 232 38.55 4.03 -42.03
C GLN A 232 37.18 4.26 -42.69
N GLU A 233 36.93 3.76 -43.90
CA GLU A 233 35.58 3.85 -44.49
C GLU A 233 34.54 3.17 -43.60
N THR A 234 34.82 1.96 -43.12
CA THR A 234 33.92 1.17 -42.27
C THR A 234 33.57 1.91 -40.97
N GLN A 235 34.47 2.75 -40.46
CA GLN A 235 34.22 3.55 -39.26
C GLN A 235 33.25 4.71 -39.53
N GLN A 236 33.40 5.45 -40.64
CA GLN A 236 32.43 6.48 -41.05
C GLN A 236 31.05 5.86 -41.37
N TRP A 237 31.02 4.67 -41.97
CA TRP A 237 29.78 3.92 -42.22
C TRP A 237 29.10 3.46 -40.91
N ARG A 238 29.85 2.98 -39.92
CA ARG A 238 29.32 2.62 -38.59
C ARG A 238 28.77 3.84 -37.86
N GLU A 239 29.48 4.97 -37.85
CA GLU A 239 29.03 6.22 -37.22
C GLU A 239 27.70 6.69 -37.82
N GLU A 240 27.55 6.67 -39.15
CA GLU A 240 26.30 7.01 -39.84
C GLU A 240 25.16 6.02 -39.55
N ALA A 241 25.45 4.70 -39.47
CA ALA A 241 24.47 3.68 -39.11
C ALA A 241 23.98 3.84 -37.66
N ILE A 242 24.90 4.02 -36.71
CA ILE A 242 24.60 4.29 -35.30
C ILE A 242 23.78 5.58 -35.17
N ARG A 243 24.12 6.64 -35.92
CA ARG A 243 23.38 7.90 -35.93
C ARG A 243 21.94 7.71 -36.42
N ARG A 244 21.71 6.92 -37.46
CA ARG A 244 20.35 6.61 -37.98
C ARG A 244 19.54 5.77 -36.99
N ALA A 245 20.13 4.68 -36.49
CA ALA A 245 19.48 3.84 -35.48
C ALA A 245 19.10 4.65 -34.23
N LYS A 246 19.99 5.54 -33.76
CA LYS A 246 19.71 6.44 -32.64
C LYS A 246 18.55 7.40 -32.94
N ILE A 247 18.49 7.98 -34.14
CA ILE A 247 17.36 8.83 -34.56
C ILE A 247 16.05 8.04 -34.55
N GLU A 248 16.04 6.83 -35.11
CA GLU A 248 14.84 6.00 -35.23
C GLU A 248 14.33 5.51 -33.85
N VAL A 249 15.24 5.07 -32.97
CA VAL A 249 14.94 4.75 -31.57
C VAL A 249 14.40 5.97 -30.82
N THR A 250 14.99 7.16 -30.97
CA THR A 250 14.44 8.38 -30.35
C THR A 250 13.06 8.74 -30.89
N ALA A 251 12.83 8.60 -32.21
CA ALA A 251 11.52 8.86 -32.81
C ALA A 251 10.45 7.88 -32.32
N ARG A 252 10.79 6.59 -32.14
CA ARG A 252 9.87 5.57 -31.60
C ARG A 252 9.60 5.79 -30.11
N ARG A 253 10.62 6.11 -29.31
CA ARG A 253 10.47 6.50 -27.90
C ARG A 253 9.55 7.71 -27.75
N ASP A 254 9.75 8.75 -28.57
CA ASP A 254 8.94 9.97 -28.51
C ASP A 254 7.52 9.75 -29.06
N ALA A 255 7.28 8.71 -29.87
CA ALA A 255 5.94 8.28 -30.28
C ALA A 255 5.22 7.54 -29.13
N LEU A 256 5.88 6.56 -28.49
CA LEU A 256 5.36 5.85 -27.32
C LEU A 256 5.03 6.82 -26.17
N ALA A 257 5.90 7.81 -25.91
CA ALA A 257 5.62 8.85 -24.92
C ALA A 257 4.36 9.68 -25.22
N ARG A 258 4.08 9.94 -26.51
CA ARG A 258 2.85 10.63 -26.95
C ARG A 258 1.61 9.74 -26.84
N GLU A 259 1.71 8.47 -27.19
CA GLU A 259 0.65 7.48 -27.03
C GLU A 259 0.28 7.30 -25.55
N PHE A 260 1.29 7.19 -24.68
CA PHE A 260 1.10 7.08 -23.24
C PHE A 260 0.46 8.34 -22.62
N ALA A 261 0.94 9.54 -22.98
CA ALA A 261 0.34 10.80 -22.51
C ALA A 261 -1.12 10.96 -22.95
N ALA A 262 -1.51 10.44 -24.14
CA ALA A 262 -2.90 10.44 -24.58
C ALA A 262 -3.78 9.46 -23.78
N LYS A 263 -3.26 8.28 -23.43
CA LYS A 263 -3.93 7.34 -22.51
C LYS A 263 -4.08 7.94 -21.11
N GLU A 264 -3.03 8.56 -20.58
CA GLU A 264 -3.02 9.21 -19.25
C GLU A 264 -4.06 10.33 -19.16
N ALA A 265 -4.15 11.20 -20.18
CA ALA A 265 -5.17 12.24 -20.24
C ALA A 265 -6.60 11.67 -20.27
N THR A 266 -6.80 10.56 -20.97
CA THR A 266 -8.09 9.86 -21.07
C THR A 266 -8.49 9.21 -19.74
N PHE A 267 -7.55 8.55 -19.06
CA PHE A 267 -7.75 8.00 -17.71
C PHE A 267 -8.06 9.12 -16.71
N THR A 268 -7.26 10.18 -16.69
CA THR A 268 -7.40 11.32 -15.76
C THR A 268 -8.79 11.95 -15.87
N GLU A 269 -9.28 12.19 -17.08
CA GLU A 269 -10.62 12.76 -17.29
C GLU A 269 -11.74 11.78 -16.90
N LYS A 270 -11.64 10.50 -17.27
CA LYS A 270 -12.60 9.44 -16.85
C LYS A 270 -12.68 9.34 -15.33
N TYR A 271 -11.53 9.31 -14.65
CA TYR A 271 -11.46 9.24 -13.18
C TYR A 271 -12.01 10.50 -12.51
N ARG A 272 -11.70 11.70 -13.03
CA ARG A 272 -12.24 12.98 -12.54
C ARG A 272 -13.77 13.05 -12.65
N GLN A 273 -14.34 12.55 -13.75
CA GLN A 273 -15.79 12.48 -13.94
C GLN A 273 -16.46 11.53 -12.93
N LEU A 274 -15.89 10.34 -12.71
CA LEU A 274 -16.39 9.38 -11.72
C LEU A 274 -16.30 9.93 -10.30
N GLN A 275 -15.19 10.58 -9.94
CA GLN A 275 -15.03 11.23 -8.63
C GLN A 275 -16.09 12.32 -8.41
N ALA A 276 -16.33 13.19 -9.40
CA ALA A 276 -17.37 14.20 -9.31
C ALA A 276 -18.79 13.61 -9.18
N ARG A 277 -19.06 12.48 -9.86
CA ARG A 277 -20.33 11.73 -9.75
C ARG A 277 -20.51 11.12 -8.36
N ARG A 278 -19.46 10.51 -7.79
CA ARG A 278 -19.42 9.98 -6.42
C ARG A 278 -19.73 11.08 -5.40
N ASP A 279 -19.03 12.22 -5.49
CA ASP A 279 -19.18 13.32 -4.53
C ASP A 279 -20.57 13.96 -4.60
N ALA A 280 -21.16 14.05 -5.79
CA ALA A 280 -22.54 14.49 -5.98
C ALA A 280 -23.57 13.51 -5.39
N LEU A 281 -23.39 12.19 -5.60
CA LEU A 281 -24.25 11.15 -5.03
C LEU A 281 -24.15 11.14 -3.50
N TYR A 282 -22.94 11.18 -2.94
CA TYR A 282 -22.70 11.21 -1.50
C TYR A 282 -23.37 12.43 -0.85
N LYS A 283 -23.15 13.63 -1.42
CA LYS A 283 -23.80 14.85 -0.95
C LYS A 283 -25.32 14.72 -0.95
N LYS A 284 -25.91 14.20 -2.04
CA LYS A 284 -27.37 14.01 -2.16
C LYS A 284 -27.90 13.02 -1.12
N ILE A 285 -27.22 11.90 -0.89
CA ILE A 285 -27.58 10.93 0.16
C ILE A 285 -27.56 11.59 1.54
N CYS A 286 -26.53 12.37 1.87
CA CYS A 286 -26.45 13.10 3.13
C CYS A 286 -27.54 14.19 3.27
N ASP A 287 -27.83 14.92 2.19
CA ASP A 287 -28.87 15.96 2.18
C ASP A 287 -30.27 15.34 2.36
N ASP A 288 -30.58 14.23 1.68
CA ASP A 288 -31.82 13.46 1.81
C ASP A 288 -31.99 12.87 3.24
N ILE A 289 -30.92 12.31 3.82
CA ILE A 289 -30.92 11.82 5.22
C ILE A 289 -31.16 12.95 6.21
N ARG A 290 -30.49 14.11 6.06
CA ARG A 290 -30.69 15.27 6.95
C ARG A 290 -32.09 15.87 6.80
N ALA A 291 -32.66 15.86 5.60
CA ALA A 291 -34.05 16.29 5.36
C ALA A 291 -35.05 15.35 6.05
N ALA A 292 -34.85 14.03 5.92
CA ALA A 292 -35.68 13.02 6.59
C ALA A 292 -35.58 13.12 8.12
N ALA A 293 -34.37 13.32 8.66
CA ALA A 293 -34.15 13.50 10.10
C ALA A 293 -34.88 14.74 10.63
N ARG A 294 -34.72 15.91 10.01
CA ARG A 294 -35.42 17.15 10.39
C ARG A 294 -36.94 17.01 10.35
N LYS A 295 -37.47 16.29 9.34
CA LYS A 295 -38.90 16.00 9.27
C LYS A 295 -39.34 15.13 10.44
N LEU A 296 -38.57 14.09 10.79
CA LEU A 296 -38.87 13.22 11.92
C LEU A 296 -38.80 13.97 13.27
N GLU A 297 -37.84 14.88 13.44
CA GLU A 297 -37.77 15.78 14.61
C GLU A 297 -39.02 16.65 14.73
N PHE A 298 -39.48 17.23 13.62
CA PHE A 298 -40.69 18.04 13.57
C PHE A 298 -41.96 17.22 13.86
N ASP A 299 -42.08 16.04 13.25
CA ASP A 299 -43.26 15.16 13.36
C ASP A 299 -43.36 14.50 14.76
N THR A 300 -42.25 14.34 15.50
CA THR A 300 -42.22 13.62 16.80
C THR A 300 -41.87 14.47 18.01
N GLY A 301 -41.32 15.67 17.83
CA GLY A 301 -40.82 16.53 18.90
C GLY A 301 -39.56 16.02 19.61
N MET A 302 -38.98 14.89 19.16
CA MET A 302 -37.74 14.32 19.70
C MET A 302 -36.55 14.69 18.84
N LYS A 303 -35.39 14.96 19.46
CA LYS A 303 -34.15 15.28 18.75
C LYS A 303 -33.54 14.03 18.11
N VAL A 304 -33.21 14.09 16.82
CA VAL A 304 -32.69 12.98 16.02
C VAL A 304 -31.26 13.28 15.60
N ASN A 305 -30.29 12.69 16.31
CA ASN A 305 -28.89 12.84 15.96
C ASN A 305 -28.55 12.00 14.72
N VAL A 306 -28.15 12.65 13.62
CA VAL A 306 -27.54 11.98 12.46
C VAL A 306 -26.08 11.70 12.80
N LEU A 307 -25.70 10.42 12.85
CA LEU A 307 -24.32 10.00 13.06
C LEU A 307 -23.62 9.89 11.69
N GLU A 308 -22.69 10.80 11.40
CA GLU A 308 -21.81 10.69 10.23
C GLU A 308 -20.69 9.69 10.56
N GLY A 309 -20.80 8.46 10.02
CA GLY A 309 -19.81 7.41 10.19
C GLY A 309 -18.62 7.59 9.22
N ALA A 310 -17.42 7.25 9.67
CA ALA A 310 -16.25 7.20 8.81
C ALA A 310 -16.42 6.15 7.70
N THR A 311 -15.92 6.45 6.50
CA THR A 311 -16.06 5.62 5.29
C THR A 311 -15.44 4.23 5.45
N THR A 312 -16.29 3.22 5.67
CA THR A 312 -16.02 1.81 5.34
C THR A 312 -17.24 1.21 4.66
N PRO A 313 -17.14 0.69 3.43
CA PRO A 313 -18.25 0.00 2.79
C PRO A 313 -18.51 -1.34 3.52
N PRO A 314 -19.78 -1.75 3.70
CA PRO A 314 -20.08 -3.03 4.33
C PRO A 314 -19.68 -4.20 3.41
N PRO A 315 -19.19 -5.33 3.96
CA PRO A 315 -18.90 -6.52 3.16
C PRO A 315 -20.17 -7.02 2.46
N ALA A 316 -19.97 -7.66 1.31
CA ALA A 316 -21.03 -8.30 0.55
C ALA A 316 -21.29 -9.71 1.10
N ASP A 317 -22.41 -9.90 1.79
CA ASP A 317 -22.85 -11.24 2.24
C ASP A 317 -23.34 -12.09 1.07
N GLY A 318 -23.02 -13.40 1.07
CA GLY A 318 -23.92 -14.38 0.46
C GLY A 318 -23.36 -15.62 -0.23
N SER A 319 -22.46 -16.38 0.39
CA SER A 319 -22.52 -17.85 0.25
C SER A 319 -21.96 -18.52 1.51
N GLY A 320 -22.79 -19.29 2.20
CA GLY A 320 -22.46 -19.82 3.52
C GLY A 320 -21.67 -21.12 3.48
N ASN A 321 -20.84 -21.29 4.50
CA ASN A 321 -21.02 -22.41 5.42
C ASN A 321 -20.69 -21.91 6.83
N ASP A 322 -21.54 -22.26 7.80
CA ASP A 322 -21.21 -22.13 9.22
C ASP A 322 -20.02 -23.04 9.55
N ASP A 323 -19.05 -22.53 10.29
CA ASP A 323 -18.83 -22.98 11.67
C ASP A 323 -17.82 -22.09 12.41
N GLY A 324 -18.25 -21.52 13.54
CA GLY A 324 -17.36 -21.22 14.66
C GLY A 324 -16.83 -19.77 14.85
N SER A 325 -17.36 -19.12 15.90
CA SER A 325 -16.64 -18.21 16.81
C SER A 325 -16.42 -16.71 16.44
N GLY A 326 -17.33 -15.87 16.95
CA GLY A 326 -16.95 -15.02 18.10
C GLY A 326 -16.50 -13.56 17.88
N ASN A 327 -17.48 -12.65 17.87
CA ASN A 327 -17.48 -11.27 18.42
C ASN A 327 -16.31 -10.27 18.18
N HIS A 328 -16.66 -9.21 17.45
CA HIS A 328 -16.58 -7.78 17.84
C HIS A 328 -15.45 -7.24 18.74
N ALA A 329 -14.74 -6.22 18.22
CA ALA A 329 -14.75 -4.87 18.79
C ALA A 329 -14.37 -3.82 17.71
N GLY A 330 -15.04 -2.66 17.71
CA GLY A 330 -14.71 -1.53 16.82
C GLY A 330 -14.20 -0.31 17.61
N VAL A 331 -13.43 0.55 16.96
CA VAL A 331 -12.94 1.83 17.52
C VAL A 331 -13.15 2.95 16.50
N GLY A 332 -13.59 4.12 16.95
CA GLY A 332 -13.63 5.33 16.12
C GLY A 332 -13.80 6.63 16.92
N VAL A 333 -12.74 7.45 16.96
CA VAL A 333 -12.67 8.91 17.27
C VAL A 333 -11.36 9.44 16.66
N GLY A 334 -11.20 10.64 16.09
CA GLY A 334 -12.19 11.66 15.73
C GLY A 334 -11.85 13.10 16.17
N GLY A 335 -10.96 13.83 15.46
CA GLY A 335 -10.68 15.25 15.76
C GLY A 335 -9.42 15.84 15.13
N GLY A 336 -9.57 16.70 14.12
CA GLY A 336 -8.46 17.26 13.34
C GLY A 336 -7.65 18.43 13.95
N ALA A 337 -6.56 18.76 13.27
CA ALA A 337 -5.84 20.03 13.38
C ALA A 337 -5.51 20.52 11.96
N VAL A 338 -5.81 21.79 11.67
CA VAL A 338 -5.55 22.42 10.37
C VAL A 338 -4.21 23.13 10.39
N THR A 339 -3.28 22.69 9.54
CA THR A 339 -2.08 23.45 9.14
C THR A 339 -1.96 23.45 7.62
N SER A 340 -1.38 24.53 7.07
CA SER A 340 -1.41 24.84 5.63
C SER A 340 -0.77 23.77 4.73
N PRO A 341 -1.26 23.58 3.48
CA PRO A 341 -0.62 22.69 2.52
C PRO A 341 0.66 23.32 1.93
N HIS A 342 1.76 23.19 2.65
CA HIS A 342 3.10 23.09 2.07
C HIS A 342 3.59 21.67 2.31
N GLY A 343 3.60 20.85 1.25
CA GLY A 343 3.84 19.41 1.37
C GLY A 343 3.34 18.56 0.20
N ALA A 344 2.57 19.12 -0.73
CA ALA A 344 2.36 18.51 -2.04
C ALA A 344 3.64 18.67 -2.88
N MET A 345 4.68 17.89 -2.57
CA MET A 345 5.74 17.62 -3.54
C MET A 345 5.12 16.76 -4.64
N ASP A 346 4.91 17.47 -5.74
CA ASP A 346 4.36 17.06 -7.02
C ASP A 346 4.74 15.61 -7.41
N VAL A 347 3.73 14.80 -7.71
CA VAL A 347 3.93 13.44 -8.23
C VAL A 347 4.67 13.51 -9.58
N THR A 348 4.46 14.59 -10.34
CA THR A 348 5.19 14.89 -11.57
C THR A 348 6.70 15.08 -11.32
N GLU A 349 7.09 15.66 -10.18
CA GLU A 349 8.50 15.87 -9.83
C GLU A 349 9.21 14.55 -9.47
N LYS A 350 8.51 13.61 -8.82
CA LYS A 350 9.02 12.23 -8.63
C LYS A 350 9.16 11.46 -9.95
N VAL A 351 8.19 11.58 -10.86
CA VAL A 351 8.25 10.94 -12.19
C VAL A 351 9.40 11.53 -13.03
N LEU A 352 9.58 12.86 -13.02
CA LEU A 352 10.70 13.53 -13.68
C LEU A 352 12.05 13.17 -13.06
N GLN A 353 12.11 12.89 -11.75
CA GLN A 353 13.35 12.46 -11.09
C GLN A 353 13.75 11.02 -11.47
N ILE A 354 12.78 10.13 -11.73
CA ILE A 354 13.03 8.79 -12.28
C ILE A 354 13.51 8.86 -13.74
N ILE A 355 13.00 9.81 -14.53
CA ILE A 355 13.39 10.03 -15.92
C ILE A 355 14.77 10.70 -16.05
N ARG A 356 15.19 11.51 -15.07
CA ARG A 356 16.50 12.20 -15.07
C ARG A 356 17.66 11.34 -14.55
N ASN A 357 17.36 10.22 -13.88
CA ASN A 357 18.34 9.26 -13.36
C ASN A 357 18.44 7.97 -14.20
N ARG A 358 17.95 8.01 -15.44
CA ARG A 358 18.12 6.99 -16.50
C ARG A 358 18.75 7.65 -17.72
#